data_AF-A0A3N5UHJ3-F1
#
_entry.id   AF-A0A3N5UHJ3-F1
#
_cell.length_a   1.000
_cell.length_b   1.000
_cell.length_c   1.000
_cell.angle_alpha   90.00
_cell.angle_beta   90.00
_cell.angle_gamma   90.00
#
_symmetry.space_group_name_H-M   'P 1'
#
loop_
_entity.id
_entity.type
_entity.pdbx_description
1 polymer ?
#
loop_
_entity_poly.entity_id
_entity_poly.type
_entity_poly.pdbx_seq_one_letter_code
_entity_poly.pdbx_strand_id
1 'polypeptide(L)'
;MTNPVDALLRNKLPILLILCCLGIIVAGLYLFYLMPIKDLGPEQPIPFSHRVHAGVKEIQCEFCHPYVSRSTYPGIPAVEKCLYCHKHIIANHPEIKKEHRYFDTKTSTPWVKVNYLPEHVFFNHERHIKKEIVCEQCHGKVETMDRLKDAEFKMGFCIACHKEKKANLDCWLACHN
;
A
#
# COMPACT_ATOMS: atom_id res chain seq x y z
N MET A 1 -56.07 -8.22 -27.00
CA MET A 1 -54.99 -7.80 -26.09
C MET A 1 -53.74 -8.56 -26.53
N THR A 2 -52.75 -7.89 -27.11
CA THR A 2 -51.52 -8.55 -27.60
C THR A 2 -50.75 -9.12 -26.41
N ASN A 3 -50.41 -10.40 -26.44
CA ASN A 3 -49.66 -11.04 -25.37
C ASN A 3 -48.28 -10.36 -25.22
N PRO A 4 -47.87 -9.94 -24.02
CA PRO A 4 -46.57 -9.30 -23.81
C PRO A 4 -45.39 -10.13 -24.32
N VAL A 5 -45.53 -11.45 -24.39
CA VAL A 5 -44.52 -12.37 -24.95
C VAL A 5 -44.33 -12.18 -26.47
N ASP A 6 -45.41 -11.93 -27.21
CA ASP A 6 -45.36 -11.76 -28.68
C ASP A 6 -44.70 -10.43 -29.08
N ALA A 7 -44.84 -9.40 -28.24
CA ALA A 7 -44.16 -8.12 -28.42
C ALA A 7 -42.64 -8.25 -28.17
N LEU A 8 -42.24 -9.07 -27.20
CA LEU A 8 -40.83 -9.35 -26.91
C LEU A 8 -40.16 -10.13 -28.06
N LEU A 9 -40.85 -11.15 -28.58
CA LEU A 9 -40.35 -11.99 -29.68
C LEU A 9 -40.17 -11.22 -30.99
N ARG A 10 -41.05 -10.25 -31.28
CA ARG A 10 -40.97 -9.39 -32.47
C ARG A 10 -39.76 -8.45 -32.43
N ASN A 11 -39.39 -7.98 -31.24
CA ASN A 11 -38.33 -6.99 -31.02
C ASN A 11 -37.04 -7.59 -30.46
N LYS A 12 -36.85 -8.91 -30.53
CA LYS A 12 -35.68 -9.62 -29.99
C LYS A 12 -34.34 -9.07 -30.48
N LEU A 13 -34.25 -8.66 -31.75
CA LEU A 13 -33.01 -8.16 -32.35
C LEU A 13 -32.63 -6.76 -31.83
N PRO A 14 -33.50 -5.73 -31.86
CA PRO A 14 -33.18 -4.44 -31.26
C PRO A 14 -32.97 -4.53 -29.74
N ILE A 15 -33.72 -5.39 -29.03
CA ILE A 15 -33.49 -5.63 -27.60
C ILE A 15 -32.09 -6.22 -27.36
N LEU A 16 -31.68 -7.22 -28.14
CA LEU A 16 -30.33 -7.80 -28.06
C LEU A 16 -29.25 -6.75 -28.33
N LEU A 17 -29.42 -5.91 -29.34
CA LEU A 17 -28.45 -4.85 -29.68
C LEU A 17 -28.33 -3.81 -28.55
N ILE A 18 -29.45 -3.39 -27.94
CA ILE A 18 -29.45 -2.48 -26.79
C ILE A 18 -28.71 -3.11 -25.60
N LEU A 19 -28.97 -4.40 -25.31
CA LEU A 19 -28.28 -5.11 -24.24
C LEU A 19 -26.78 -5.27 -24.51
N CYS A 20 -26.38 -5.54 -25.75
CA CYS A 20 -24.97 -5.59 -26.14
C CYS A 20 -24.29 -4.22 -25.99
N CYS A 21 -24.92 -3.14 -26.44
CA CYS A 21 -24.40 -1.78 -26.26
C CYS A 21 -24.26 -1.42 -24.78
N LEU A 22 -25.25 -1.75 -23.95
CA LEU A 22 -25.18 -1.53 -22.50
C LEU A 22 -24.03 -2.34 -21.87
N GLY A 23 -23.86 -3.60 -22.28
CA GLY A 23 -22.77 -4.46 -21.82
C GLY A 23 -21.38 -3.91 -22.18
N ILE A 24 -21.21 -3.39 -23.40
CA ILE A 24 -19.96 -2.75 -23.84
C ILE A 24 -19.67 -1.48 -23.05
N ILE A 25 -20.68 -0.65 -22.77
CA ILE A 25 -20.52 0.56 -21.96
C ILE A 25 -20.09 0.20 -20.54
N VAL A 26 -20.74 -0.78 -19.90
CA VAL A 26 -20.38 -1.24 -18.56
C VAL A 26 -18.97 -1.83 -18.53
N ALA A 27 -18.60 -2.64 -19.53
CA ALA A 27 -17.26 -3.18 -19.66
C ALA A 27 -16.22 -2.06 -19.86
N GLY A 28 -16.50 -1.07 -20.70
CA GLY A 28 -15.64 0.09 -20.91
C GLY A 28 -15.45 0.92 -19.64
N LEU A 29 -16.52 1.17 -18.88
CA LEU A 29 -16.43 1.85 -17.58
C LEU A 29 -15.62 1.04 -16.57
N TYR A 30 -15.80 -0.28 -16.54
CA TYR A 30 -15.04 -1.18 -15.66
C TYR A 30 -13.54 -1.15 -15.99
N LEU A 31 -13.19 -1.28 -17.27
CA LEU A 31 -11.80 -1.27 -17.75
C LEU A 31 -11.13 0.10 -17.52
N PHE A 32 -11.84 1.20 -17.76
CA PHE A 32 -11.24 2.53 -17.73
C PHE A 32 -11.15 3.14 -16.31
N TYR A 33 -12.17 2.94 -15.48
CA TYR A 33 -12.24 3.58 -14.16
C TYR A 33 -11.92 2.63 -13.00
N LEU A 34 -12.39 1.38 -13.04
CA LEU A 34 -12.27 0.48 -11.89
C LEU A 34 -10.97 -0.31 -11.88
N MET A 35 -10.48 -0.75 -13.04
CA MET A 35 -9.26 -1.55 -13.14
C MET A 35 -7.99 -0.79 -12.75
N PRO A 36 -7.69 0.43 -13.26
CA PRO A 36 -6.43 1.10 -12.93
C PRO A 36 -6.39 1.58 -11.46
N ILE A 37 -7.51 2.02 -10.89
CA ILE A 37 -7.53 2.55 -9.51
C ILE A 37 -7.25 1.46 -8.47
N LYS A 38 -7.71 0.23 -8.70
CA LYS A 38 -7.47 -0.90 -7.77
C LYS A 38 -6.00 -1.16 -7.50
N ASP A 39 -5.14 -0.84 -8.46
CA ASP A 39 -3.72 -1.13 -8.38
C ASP A 39 -2.88 0.06 -7.92
N LEU A 40 -3.47 1.23 -7.64
CA LEU A 40 -2.74 2.35 -7.07
C LEU A 40 -3.05 2.44 -5.58
N GLY A 41 -2.02 2.41 -4.72
CA GLY A 41 -2.20 2.60 -3.27
C GLY A 41 -2.76 3.98 -2.91
N PRO A 42 -2.85 4.38 -1.64
CA PRO A 42 -3.43 5.68 -1.27
C PRO A 42 -2.56 6.87 -1.71
N GLU A 43 -3.19 8.01 -1.97
CA GLU A 43 -2.46 9.22 -2.39
C GLU A 43 -1.72 9.78 -1.18
N GLN A 44 -0.46 10.16 -1.39
CA GLN A 44 0.39 10.66 -0.32
C GLN A 44 0.52 12.18 -0.44
N PRO A 45 0.70 12.91 0.68
CA PRO A 45 0.88 14.37 0.65
C PRO A 45 2.09 14.80 -0.21
N ILE A 46 3.11 13.95 -0.24
CA ILE A 46 4.30 14.04 -1.08
C ILE A 46 4.46 12.70 -1.79
N PRO A 47 4.60 12.66 -3.13
CA PRO A 47 4.73 11.42 -3.90
C PRO A 47 6.14 10.83 -3.74
N PHE A 48 6.40 10.22 -2.59
CA PHE A 48 7.67 9.56 -2.30
C PHE A 48 7.80 8.22 -3.03
N SER A 49 8.85 8.08 -3.84
CA SER A 49 9.16 6.85 -4.56
C SER A 49 10.21 6.01 -3.82
N HIS A 50 9.83 4.83 -3.34
CA HIS A 50 10.77 3.85 -2.80
C HIS A 50 11.67 3.28 -3.91
N ARG A 51 11.16 3.18 -5.15
CA ARG A 51 11.93 2.74 -6.32
C ARG A 51 13.18 3.58 -6.53
N VAL A 52 13.05 4.91 -6.44
CA VAL A 52 14.21 5.79 -6.61
C VAL A 52 15.17 5.67 -5.43
N HIS A 53 14.67 5.66 -4.19
CA HIS A 53 15.53 5.72 -3.01
C HIS A 53 16.18 4.38 -2.66
N ALA A 54 15.40 3.30 -2.55
CA ALA A 54 15.90 1.97 -2.20
C ALA A 54 16.40 1.19 -3.43
N GLY A 55 15.75 1.35 -4.58
CA GLY A 55 16.13 0.61 -5.80
C GLY A 55 17.28 1.26 -6.57
N VAL A 56 17.11 2.50 -7.02
CA VAL A 56 18.09 3.18 -7.90
C VAL A 56 19.27 3.76 -7.11
N LYS A 57 19.01 4.31 -5.93
CA LYS A 57 20.04 4.92 -5.06
C LYS A 57 20.57 3.98 -4.00
N GLU A 58 20.01 2.77 -3.89
CA GLU A 58 20.47 1.70 -3.00
C GLU A 58 20.56 2.13 -1.52
N ILE A 59 19.71 3.09 -1.12
CA ILE A 59 19.63 3.55 0.27
C ILE A 59 19.04 2.44 1.11
N GLN A 60 19.77 2.01 2.14
CA GLN A 60 19.36 0.95 3.04
C GLN A 60 18.07 1.29 3.80
N CYS A 61 17.20 0.30 3.98
CA CYS A 61 15.89 0.46 4.62
C CYS A 61 15.99 1.07 6.03
N GLU A 62 16.96 0.66 6.85
CA GLU A 62 17.09 1.16 8.22
C GLU A 62 17.56 2.61 8.28
N PHE A 63 18.07 3.19 7.19
CA PHE A 63 18.45 4.60 7.18
C PHE A 63 17.24 5.50 7.44
N CYS A 64 16.11 5.17 6.81
CA CYS A 64 14.83 5.87 6.96
C CYS A 64 13.94 5.25 8.04
N HIS A 65 14.00 3.93 8.24
CA HIS A 65 13.22 3.20 9.25
C HIS A 65 14.11 2.64 10.38
N PRO A 66 14.81 3.49 11.15
CA PRO A 66 15.85 3.05 12.08
C PRO A 66 15.30 2.33 13.31
N TYR A 67 13.97 2.33 13.53
CA TYR A 67 13.37 1.65 14.68
C TYR A 67 12.96 0.21 14.38
N VAL A 68 13.05 -0.25 13.13
CA VAL A 68 12.60 -1.58 12.71
C VAL A 68 13.26 -2.72 13.51
N SER A 69 14.53 -2.53 13.91
CA SER A 69 15.33 -3.54 14.63
C SER A 69 15.33 -3.36 16.15
N ARG A 70 14.69 -2.32 16.70
CA ARG A 70 14.77 -1.93 18.12
C ARG A 70 13.44 -1.59 18.78
N SER A 71 12.35 -1.63 18.03
CA SER A 71 11.01 -1.27 18.51
C SER A 71 9.97 -2.22 17.94
N THR A 72 8.81 -2.26 18.58
CA THR A 72 7.61 -2.92 18.02
C THR A 72 7.15 -2.24 16.73
N TYR A 73 7.36 -0.92 16.64
CA TYR A 73 6.98 -0.09 15.50
C TYR A 73 8.23 0.48 14.80
N PRO A 74 8.35 0.33 13.47
CA PRO A 74 9.51 0.80 12.71
C PRO A 74 9.52 2.32 12.56
N GLY A 75 8.36 2.96 12.73
CA GLY A 75 8.17 4.39 12.57
C GLY A 75 8.25 4.84 11.10
N ILE A 76 7.82 6.07 10.87
CA ILE A 76 8.03 6.80 9.62
C ILE A 76 9.16 7.81 9.88
N PRO A 77 10.09 8.04 8.94
CA PRO A 77 11.16 9.01 9.12
C PRO A 77 10.61 10.39 9.46
N ALA A 78 11.31 11.09 10.34
CA ALA A 78 11.07 12.50 10.57
C ALA A 78 11.50 13.34 9.35
N VAL A 79 10.93 14.54 9.20
CA VAL A 79 11.14 15.43 8.05
C VAL A 79 12.63 15.76 7.84
N GLU A 80 13.40 15.81 8.93
CA GLU A 80 14.85 16.01 8.94
C GLU A 80 15.59 14.98 8.08
N LYS A 81 15.12 13.72 8.05
CA LYS A 81 15.77 12.66 7.27
C LYS A 81 15.69 12.93 5.78
N CYS A 82 14.58 13.51 5.31
CA CYS A 82 14.42 13.92 3.92
C CYS A 82 15.39 15.06 3.58
N LEU A 83 15.49 16.05 4.46
CA LEU A 83 16.33 17.23 4.25
C LEU A 83 17.83 16.98 4.43
N TYR A 84 18.23 15.85 5.01
CA TYR A 84 19.63 15.43 5.09
C TYR A 84 20.32 15.47 3.72
N CYS A 85 19.63 14.99 2.67
CA CYS A 85 20.10 15.06 1.28
C CYS A 85 19.42 16.17 0.50
N HIS A 86 18.11 16.36 0.68
CA HIS A 86 17.31 17.26 -0.17
C HIS A 86 17.52 18.76 0.09
N LYS A 87 18.34 19.13 1.08
CA LYS A 87 18.91 20.47 1.17
C LYS A 87 19.88 20.79 0.03
N HIS A 88 20.47 19.76 -0.59
CA HIS A 88 21.48 19.89 -1.63
C HIS A 88 21.05 19.28 -2.97
N ILE A 89 20.27 18.19 -2.93
CA ILE A 89 19.84 17.46 -4.13
C ILE A 89 18.39 17.82 -4.45
N ILE A 90 18.15 18.27 -5.68
CA ILE A 90 16.83 18.71 -6.18
C ILE A 90 16.07 19.65 -5.22
N ALA A 91 16.80 20.49 -4.48
CA ALA A 91 16.27 21.33 -3.41
C ALA A 91 15.12 22.25 -3.87
N ASN A 92 15.13 22.65 -5.15
CA ASN A 92 14.12 23.54 -5.72
C ASN A 92 12.88 22.81 -6.29
N HIS A 93 12.83 21.47 -6.24
CA HIS A 93 11.70 20.70 -6.73
C HIS A 93 10.43 21.02 -5.91
N PRO A 94 9.25 21.17 -6.54
CA PRO A 94 8.02 21.59 -5.85
C PRO A 94 7.67 20.71 -4.63
N GLU A 95 7.84 19.40 -4.75
CA GLU A 95 7.57 18.46 -3.65
C GLU A 95 8.58 18.57 -2.51
N ILE A 96 9.85 18.85 -2.81
CA ILE A 96 10.87 19.08 -1.78
C ILE A 96 10.66 20.41 -1.06
N LYS A 97 10.14 21.43 -1.75
CA LYS A 97 9.69 22.68 -1.11
C LYS A 97 8.55 22.44 -0.12
N LYS A 98 7.65 21.49 -0.39
CA LYS A 98 6.62 21.08 0.58
C LYS A 98 7.26 20.47 1.84
N GLU A 99 8.28 19.64 1.67
CA GLU A 99 9.02 19.04 2.80
C GLU A 99 9.76 20.11 3.63
N HIS A 100 10.40 21.09 2.99
CA HIS A 100 10.99 22.25 3.68
C HIS A 100 9.94 23.01 4.50
N ARG A 101 8.74 23.22 3.94
CA ARG A 101 7.64 23.86 4.69
C ARG A 101 7.24 23.04 5.93
N TYR A 102 7.15 21.72 5.83
CA TYR A 102 6.87 20.86 7.00
C TYR A 102 7.96 21.01 8.06
N PHE A 103 9.23 21.04 7.64
CA PHE A 103 10.37 21.24 8.54
C PHE A 103 10.35 22.61 9.23
N ASP A 104 10.20 23.69 8.45
CA ASP A 104 10.25 25.07 8.94
C ASP A 104 9.10 25.38 9.91
N THR A 105 7.94 24.77 9.67
CA THR A 105 6.77 24.88 10.55
C THR A 105 6.78 23.89 11.71
N LYS A 106 7.80 23.03 11.80
CA LYS A 106 7.93 21.96 12.81
C LYS A 106 6.70 21.03 12.83
N THR A 107 6.13 20.78 11.66
CA THR A 107 5.00 19.86 11.49
C THR A 107 5.47 18.61 10.77
N SER A 108 5.04 17.44 11.24
CA SER A 108 5.34 16.19 10.54
C SER A 108 4.56 16.12 9.22
N THR A 109 5.18 15.55 8.19
CA THR A 109 4.48 15.23 6.94
C THR A 109 3.32 14.27 7.25
N PRO A 110 2.06 14.60 6.87
CA PRO A 110 0.87 13.86 7.29
C PRO A 110 0.66 12.60 6.43
N TRP A 111 1.60 11.67 6.52
CA TRP A 111 1.61 10.44 5.72
C TRP A 111 0.33 9.62 5.91
N VAL A 112 -0.19 9.09 4.80
CA VAL A 112 -1.28 8.11 4.83
C VAL A 112 -0.65 6.74 5.01
N LYS A 113 -0.83 6.15 6.19
CA LYS A 113 -0.35 4.80 6.47
C LYS A 113 -1.08 3.82 5.53
N VAL A 114 -0.34 2.84 5.01
CA VAL A 114 -0.83 1.93 3.98
C VAL A 114 -1.17 0.56 4.58
N ASN A 115 -0.30 0.07 5.46
CA ASN A 115 -0.46 -1.24 6.09
C ASN A 115 -1.01 -1.08 7.50
N TYR A 116 -2.13 -1.74 7.80
CA TYR A 116 -2.76 -1.72 9.11
C TYR A 116 -2.94 -3.13 9.64
N LEU A 117 -2.78 -3.27 10.95
CA LEU A 117 -3.21 -4.42 11.72
C LEU A 117 -4.31 -3.96 12.68
N PRO A 118 -5.33 -4.80 12.96
CA PRO A 118 -6.32 -4.49 13.97
C PRO A 118 -5.68 -4.24 15.35
N GLU A 119 -6.30 -3.39 16.18
CA GLU A 119 -5.73 -3.00 17.48
C GLU A 119 -5.59 -4.15 18.48
N HIS A 120 -6.43 -5.19 18.35
CA HIS A 120 -6.33 -6.42 19.15
C HIS A 120 -5.23 -7.36 18.66
N VAL A 121 -4.43 -6.96 17.66
CA VAL A 121 -3.27 -7.72 17.17
C VAL A 121 -2.01 -7.00 17.61
N PHE A 122 -1.18 -7.70 18.38
CA PHE A 122 0.13 -7.25 18.77
C PHE A 122 1.19 -7.74 17.78
N PHE A 123 1.87 -6.82 17.11
CA PHE A 123 3.00 -7.13 16.23
C PHE A 123 4.27 -6.41 16.69
N ASN A 124 5.38 -7.14 16.72
CA ASN A 124 6.67 -6.61 17.16
C ASN A 124 7.72 -6.77 16.04
N HIS A 125 8.08 -5.68 15.36
CA HIS A 125 9.07 -5.72 14.27
C HIS A 125 10.44 -6.21 14.75
N GLU A 126 10.94 -5.69 15.87
CA GLU A 126 12.25 -6.08 16.44
C GLU A 126 12.40 -7.60 16.55
N ARG A 127 11.38 -8.32 17.03
CA ARG A 127 11.44 -9.79 17.16
C ARG A 127 11.64 -10.48 15.81
N HIS A 128 10.98 -10.00 14.77
CA HIS A 128 11.05 -10.59 13.43
C HIS A 128 12.39 -10.27 12.76
N ILE A 129 12.87 -9.03 12.90
CA ILE A 129 14.17 -8.61 12.35
C ILE A 129 15.33 -9.34 13.05
N LYS A 130 15.27 -9.52 14.37
CA LYS A 130 16.26 -10.33 15.13
C LYS A 130 16.26 -11.81 14.75
N LYS A 131 15.21 -12.28 14.08
CA LYS A 131 15.13 -13.63 13.49
C LYS A 131 15.45 -13.63 12.00
N GLU A 132 16.09 -12.56 11.52
CA GLU A 132 16.60 -12.44 10.15
C GLU A 132 15.51 -12.59 9.09
N ILE A 133 14.27 -12.23 9.44
CA ILE A 133 13.16 -12.14 8.49
C ILE A 133 13.35 -10.87 7.66
N VAL A 134 13.61 -11.04 6.37
CA VAL A 134 13.85 -9.93 5.43
C VAL A 134 12.55 -9.16 5.14
N CYS A 135 12.66 -7.85 4.91
CA CYS A 135 11.52 -6.95 4.71
C CYS A 135 10.59 -7.40 3.56
N GLU A 136 11.18 -7.88 2.46
CA GLU A 136 10.47 -8.29 1.25
C GLU A 136 9.53 -9.49 1.47
N GLN A 137 9.80 -10.35 2.46
CA GLN A 137 8.92 -11.49 2.76
C GLN A 137 7.54 -11.04 3.25
N CYS A 138 7.44 -9.84 3.84
CA CYS A 138 6.18 -9.28 4.35
C CYS A 138 5.67 -8.11 3.49
N HIS A 139 6.55 -7.21 3.06
CA HIS A 139 6.18 -5.98 2.35
C HIS A 139 6.30 -6.08 0.83
N GLY A 140 6.80 -7.21 0.31
CA GLY A 140 7.10 -7.37 -1.11
C GLY A 140 8.29 -6.52 -1.57
N LYS A 141 8.46 -6.40 -2.89
CA LYS A 141 9.57 -5.69 -3.54
C LYS A 141 9.39 -4.17 -3.52
N VAL A 142 9.45 -3.58 -2.32
CA VAL A 142 9.25 -2.15 -2.08
C VAL A 142 10.22 -1.29 -2.87
N GLU A 143 11.44 -1.77 -3.10
CA GLU A 143 12.48 -1.16 -3.93
C GLU A 143 12.12 -1.03 -5.42
N THR A 144 10.98 -1.59 -5.84
CA THR A 144 10.44 -1.40 -7.19
C THR A 144 9.21 -0.48 -7.23
N MET A 145 8.74 0.01 -6.08
CA MET A 145 7.46 0.72 -5.97
C MET A 145 7.63 2.25 -5.93
N ASP A 146 7.00 2.96 -6.86
CA ASP A 146 6.86 4.42 -6.79
C ASP A 146 5.76 4.85 -5.80
N ARG A 147 4.77 3.99 -5.57
CA ARG A 147 3.69 4.20 -4.61
C ARG A 147 3.38 2.88 -3.94
N LEU A 148 3.44 2.86 -2.61
CA LEU A 148 3.15 1.65 -1.84
C LEU A 148 1.68 1.25 -2.00
N LYS A 149 1.44 -0.04 -2.19
CA LYS A 149 0.11 -0.65 -2.13
C LYS A 149 -0.10 -1.30 -0.76
N ASP A 150 -1.35 -1.53 -0.40
CA ASP A 150 -1.71 -2.28 0.78
C ASP A 150 -1.23 -3.73 0.67
N ALA A 151 -0.56 -4.19 1.72
CA ALA A 151 -0.25 -5.59 1.92
C ALA A 151 -1.33 -6.22 2.82
N GLU A 152 -1.91 -7.33 2.37
CA GLU A 152 -2.93 -8.03 3.15
C GLU A 152 -2.28 -8.90 4.24
N PHE A 153 -2.24 -8.41 5.48
CA PHE A 153 -1.77 -9.17 6.65
C PHE A 153 -2.92 -9.90 7.36
N LYS A 154 -3.44 -10.94 6.73
CA LYS A 154 -4.49 -11.80 7.33
C LYS A 154 -3.87 -12.79 8.33
N MET A 155 -4.64 -13.22 9.33
CA MET A 155 -4.18 -14.18 10.35
C MET A 155 -3.55 -15.45 9.74
N GLY A 156 -4.12 -15.96 8.65
CA GLY A 156 -3.60 -17.14 7.95
C GLY A 156 -2.17 -16.97 7.41
N PHE A 157 -1.82 -15.76 6.96
CA PHE A 157 -0.44 -15.43 6.53
C PHE A 157 0.54 -15.57 7.71
N CYS A 158 0.20 -14.96 8.84
CA CYS A 158 1.02 -15.00 10.04
C CYS A 158 1.19 -16.44 10.57
N ILE A 159 0.09 -17.20 10.68
CA ILE A 159 0.11 -18.59 11.15
C ILE A 159 0.94 -19.48 10.23
N ALA A 160 0.81 -19.34 8.91
CA ALA A 160 1.55 -20.13 7.96
C ALA A 160 3.06 -19.92 8.13
N CYS A 161 3.50 -18.66 8.19
CA CYS A 161 4.91 -18.32 8.42
C CYS A 161 5.40 -18.82 9.78
N HIS A 162 4.64 -18.62 10.86
CA HIS A 162 5.02 -19.09 12.19
C HIS A 162 5.12 -20.62 12.27
N LYS A 163 4.25 -21.37 11.58
CA LYS A 163 4.35 -22.84 11.47
C LYS A 163 5.62 -23.27 10.75
N GLU A 164 5.93 -22.63 9.62
CA GLU A 164 7.15 -22.91 8.84
C GLU A 164 8.42 -22.67 9.67
N LYS A 165 8.46 -21.54 10.38
CA LYS A 165 9.60 -21.14 11.22
C LYS A 165 9.60 -21.78 12.62
N LYS A 166 8.63 -22.64 12.92
CA LYS A 166 8.44 -23.27 14.25
C LYS A 166 8.43 -22.23 15.38
N ALA A 167 7.79 -21.09 15.14
CA ALA A 167 7.65 -19.99 16.09
C ALA A 167 6.43 -20.17 17.00
N ASN A 168 6.31 -19.31 18.01
CA ASN A 168 5.18 -19.32 18.93
C ASN A 168 3.86 -19.03 18.18
N LEU A 169 2.84 -19.84 18.46
CA LEU A 169 1.49 -19.75 17.88
C LEU A 169 0.41 -19.51 18.94
N ASP A 170 0.80 -19.19 20.18
CA ASP A 170 -0.14 -18.88 21.25
C ASP A 170 -0.95 -17.63 20.92
N CYS A 171 -2.28 -17.73 21.03
CA CYS A 171 -3.17 -16.65 20.63
C CYS A 171 -2.98 -15.40 21.49
N TRP A 172 -2.82 -15.54 22.81
CA TRP A 172 -2.89 -14.43 23.78
C TRP A 172 -1.51 -13.86 24.15
N LEU A 173 -0.47 -14.69 24.12
CA LEU A 173 0.89 -14.28 24.48
C LEU A 173 1.72 -13.90 23.27
N ALA A 174 1.35 -14.40 22.07
CA ALA A 174 2.13 -14.18 20.85
C ALA A 174 1.48 -13.15 19.91
N CYS A 175 0.16 -13.15 19.77
CA CYS A 175 -0.51 -12.46 18.65
C CYS A 175 -1.57 -11.42 19.07
N HIS A 176 -2.29 -11.65 20.16
CA HIS A 176 -3.40 -10.82 20.60
C HIS A 176 -3.17 -10.28 22.02
N ASN A 177 -3.80 -9.16 22.33
CA ASN A 177 -3.86 -8.60 23.68
C ASN A 177 -5.31 -8.55 24.18
#